data_AF-A0A9D2N9W6-F1
#
_entry.id   AF-A0A9D2N9W6-F1
#
_cell.length_a   1.000
_cell.length_b   1.000
_cell.length_c   1.000
_cell.angle_alpha   90.00
_cell.angle_beta   90.00
_cell.angle_gamma   90.00
#
_symmetry.space_group_name_H-M   'P 1'
#
loop_
_entity.id
_entity.type
_entity.pdbx_description
1 polymer ?
#
loop_
_entity_poly.entity_id
_entity_poly.type
_entity_poly.pdbx_seq_one_letter_code
_entity_poly.pdbx_strand_id
1 'polypeptide(L)'
;MIILGENTDKNMVDYTYIEILVEDKSGSVLIEHIMEKYASDNRKIGYKINSFKGIGKIPGKLKSASQIKTHRLLTDLPLYLRGMDSYLKNMYGKKAIFVVLDSDDEDCGELKQNLINMYQSLKLTVPVFFCIAIE
;
A
#
# COMPACT_ATOMS: atom_id res chain seq x y z
N MET A 1 6.82 10.06 2.79
CA MET A 1 6.78 8.98 1.78
C MET A 1 8.18 8.49 1.49
N ILE A 2 8.63 7.45 2.19
CA ILE A 2 9.82 6.68 1.78
C ILE A 2 9.32 5.63 0.80
N ILE A 3 9.73 5.71 -0.47
CA ILE A 3 9.50 4.62 -1.43
C ILE A 3 10.59 3.59 -1.20
N LEU A 4 10.25 2.46 -0.60
CA LEU A 4 11.16 1.32 -0.50
C LEU A 4 11.05 0.51 -1.80
N GLY A 5 11.95 0.79 -2.74
CA GLY A 5 12.13 0.00 -3.95
C GLY A 5 13.62 -0.15 -4.22
N GLU A 6 14.05 -1.36 -4.55
CA GLU A 6 15.39 -1.55 -5.09
C GLU A 6 15.53 -0.74 -6.39
N ASN A 7 16.63 -0.02 -6.47
CA ASN A 7 16.99 0.96 -7.48
C ASN A 7 16.65 0.47 -8.89
N THR A 8 15.67 1.12 -9.54
CA THR A 8 15.36 0.87 -10.94
C THR A 8 15.14 2.20 -11.66
N ASP A 9 16.05 2.46 -12.60
CA ASP A 9 15.92 3.26 -13.82
C ASP A 9 14.89 4.43 -13.82
N LYS A 10 15.40 5.66 -13.96
CA LYS A 10 14.65 6.92 -14.12
C LYS A 10 13.77 7.02 -15.38
N ASN A 11 13.45 5.91 -16.02
CA ASN A 11 12.47 5.86 -17.09
C ASN A 11 11.11 5.57 -16.45
N MET A 12 10.25 6.59 -16.38
CA MET A 12 8.90 6.50 -15.85
C MET A 12 8.23 5.25 -16.42
N VAL A 13 8.15 4.21 -15.58
CA VAL A 13 7.71 2.89 -15.99
C VAL A 13 6.22 2.97 -16.30
N ASP A 14 5.83 2.79 -17.57
CA ASP A 14 4.42 2.69 -17.95
C ASP A 14 3.84 1.37 -17.43
N TYR A 15 3.40 1.39 -16.17
CA TYR A 15 2.55 0.36 -15.60
C TYR A 15 1.21 0.34 -16.34
N THR A 16 0.76 -0.85 -16.72
CA THR A 16 -0.57 -1.07 -17.31
C THR A 16 -1.62 -1.32 -16.24
N TYR A 17 -1.21 -1.75 -15.03
CA TYR A 17 -2.11 -1.93 -13.90
C TYR A 17 -1.45 -1.61 -12.55
N ILE A 18 -2.17 -0.93 -11.67
CA ILE A 18 -1.72 -0.66 -10.29
C ILE A 18 -2.80 -1.09 -9.29
N GLU A 19 -2.44 -1.97 -8.35
CA GLU A 19 -3.26 -2.24 -7.18
C GLU A 19 -2.75 -1.41 -6.00
N ILE A 20 -3.64 -0.78 -5.24
CA ILE A 20 -3.29 0.07 -4.11
C ILE A 20 -4.00 -0.42 -2.86
N LEU A 21 -3.24 -0.64 -1.80
CA LEU A 21 -3.71 -0.89 -0.44
C LEU A 21 -3.48 0.37 0.38
N VAL A 22 -4.53 0.83 1.07
CA VAL A 22 -4.47 2.06 1.88
C VAL A 22 -5.01 1.77 3.27
N GLU A 23 -4.23 2.08 4.30
CA GLU A 23 -4.59 1.81 5.69
C GLU A 23 -5.85 2.54 6.15
N ASP A 24 -6.05 3.77 5.69
CA ASP A 24 -7.12 4.64 6.14
C ASP A 24 -8.05 5.11 5.00
N LYS A 25 -9.17 5.72 5.39
CA LYS A 25 -10.13 6.27 4.42
C LYS A 25 -9.69 7.60 3.84
N SER A 26 -9.05 8.46 4.64
CA SER A 26 -8.60 9.78 4.21
C SER A 26 -7.52 9.69 3.13
N GLY A 27 -6.52 8.83 3.33
CA GLY A 27 -5.51 8.53 2.31
C GLY A 27 -6.13 7.95 1.04
N SER A 28 -7.17 7.14 1.15
CA SER A 28 -7.87 6.58 -0.02
C SER A 28 -8.49 7.69 -0.89
N VAL A 29 -9.11 8.70 -0.29
CA VAL A 29 -9.69 9.84 -1.02
C VAL A 29 -8.60 10.61 -1.75
N LEU A 30 -7.46 10.88 -1.10
CA LEU A 30 -6.34 11.57 -1.73
C LEU A 30 -5.81 10.77 -2.93
N ILE A 31 -5.59 9.47 -2.75
CA ILE A 31 -5.07 8.57 -3.79
C ILE A 31 -6.03 8.48 -4.97
N GLU A 32 -7.34 8.45 -4.71
CA GLU A 32 -8.36 8.44 -5.76
C GLU A 32 -8.21 9.66 -6.70
N HIS A 33 -8.15 10.87 -6.14
CA HIS A 33 -7.95 12.09 -6.94
C HIS A 33 -6.62 12.09 -7.72
N ILE A 34 -5.55 11.55 -7.13
CA ILE A 34 -4.25 11.42 -7.80
C ILE A 34 -4.35 10.46 -8.98
N MET A 35 -4.96 9.29 -8.77
CA MET A 35 -5.08 8.25 -9.80
C MET A 35 -6.03 8.65 -10.92
N GLU A 36 -7.13 9.34 -10.61
CA GLU A 36 -8.01 9.92 -11.62
C GLU A 36 -7.23 10.85 -12.56
N LYS A 37 -6.47 11.80 -12.00
CA LYS A 37 -5.64 12.69 -12.81
C LYS A 37 -4.56 11.94 -13.60
N TYR A 38 -3.90 10.97 -12.97
CA TYR A 38 -2.85 10.18 -13.59
C TYR A 38 -3.36 9.33 -14.76
N ALA A 39 -4.56 8.74 -14.63
CA ALA A 39 -5.20 7.96 -15.70
C ALA A 39 -5.80 8.86 -16.80
N SER A 40 -6.24 10.07 -16.45
CA SER A 40 -6.82 11.05 -17.39
C SER A 40 -5.84 11.54 -18.46
N ASP A 41 -4.54 11.54 -18.18
CA ASP A 41 -3.48 12.05 -19.07
C ASP A 41 -3.15 11.06 -20.23
N ASN A 42 -4.17 10.47 -20.87
CA ASN A 42 -4.06 9.47 -21.95
C ASN A 42 -3.26 8.21 -21.60
N ARG A 43 -3.02 7.95 -20.31
CA ARG A 43 -2.38 6.72 -19.86
C ARG A 43 -3.42 5.61 -19.85
N LYS A 44 -3.25 4.59 -20.69
CA LYS A 44 -4.08 3.37 -20.65
C LYS A 44 -3.69 2.51 -19.45
N ILE A 45 -3.94 3.01 -18.24
CA ILE A 45 -3.64 2.33 -16.99
C ILE A 45 -4.92 1.97 -16.25
N GLY A 46 -5.04 0.70 -15.86
CA GLY A 46 -6.05 0.25 -14.90
C GLY A 46 -5.56 0.45 -13.47
N TYR A 47 -6.45 0.76 -12.54
CA TYR A 47 -6.10 0.76 -11.13
C TYR A 47 -7.24 0.30 -10.25
N LYS A 48 -6.89 -0.14 -9.03
CA LYS A 48 -7.86 -0.50 -7.99
C LYS A 48 -7.33 -0.09 -6.63
N ILE A 49 -8.19 0.57 -5.84
CA ILE A 49 -7.87 1.02 -4.48
C ILE A 49 -8.66 0.16 -3.50
N ASN A 50 -7.97 -0.44 -2.53
CA ASN A 50 -8.58 -1.17 -1.43
C ASN A 50 -8.23 -0.42 -0.13
N SER A 51 -9.20 0.31 0.39
CA SER A 51 -9.07 1.02 1.66
C SER A 51 -9.46 0.13 2.84
N PHE A 52 -8.66 0.12 3.90
CA PHE A 52 -8.97 -0.55 5.15
C PHE A 52 -9.55 0.48 6.15
N LYS A 53 -10.34 0.00 7.10
CA LYS A 53 -10.93 0.87 8.13
C LYS A 53 -9.92 1.10 9.26
N GLY A 54 -8.94 1.98 9.05
CA GLY A 54 -8.38 2.77 10.15
C GLY A 54 -9.45 3.73 10.66
N ILE A 55 -9.83 3.64 11.94
CA ILE A 55 -10.87 4.50 12.51
C ILE A 55 -10.30 5.92 12.62
N GLY A 56 -10.63 6.81 11.67
CA GLY A 56 -10.53 8.24 11.95
C GLY A 56 -11.27 8.54 13.27
N LYS A 57 -10.52 8.97 14.30
CA LYS A 57 -10.91 9.26 15.70
C LYS A 57 -12.34 9.86 15.87
N ILE A 58 -13.20 9.64 16.89
CA ILE A 58 -13.27 8.88 18.18
C ILE A 58 -14.77 8.82 18.60
N PRO A 59 -15.32 7.71 19.18
CA PRO A 59 -16.39 7.81 20.18
C PRO A 59 -15.76 7.92 21.57
N GLY A 60 -16.10 8.99 22.30
CA GLY A 60 -15.52 9.32 23.59
C GLY A 60 -15.63 8.17 24.59
N LYS A 61 -14.47 7.81 25.16
CA LYS A 61 -14.22 6.77 26.16
C LYS A 61 -14.47 5.33 25.70
N LEU A 62 -13.39 4.59 25.48
CA LEU A 62 -13.27 3.19 25.92
C LEU A 62 -11.79 2.85 26.10
N LYS A 63 -11.45 2.44 27.32
CA LYS A 63 -10.13 1.95 27.70
C LYS A 63 -9.86 0.61 26.99
N SER A 64 -8.62 0.43 26.53
CA SER A 64 -8.01 -0.79 25.97
C SER A 64 -8.83 -1.54 24.90
N ALA A 65 -8.76 -1.03 23.67
CA ALA A 65 -9.07 -1.74 22.42
C ALA A 65 -8.24 -1.16 21.24
N SER A 66 -7.26 -0.30 21.55
CA SER A 66 -6.54 0.57 20.62
C SER A 66 -5.48 -0.18 19.81
N GLN A 67 -4.73 -1.11 20.41
CA GLN A 67 -3.72 -1.90 19.70
C GLN A 67 -4.30 -2.94 18.74
N ILE A 68 -5.55 -3.39 18.94
CA ILE A 68 -6.17 -4.42 18.06
C ILE A 68 -6.68 -3.79 16.74
N LYS A 69 -6.82 -2.46 16.68
CA LYS A 69 -7.58 -1.77 15.61
C LYS A 69 -6.72 -1.16 14.50
N THR A 70 -5.45 -0.86 14.75
CA THR A 70 -4.48 -0.36 13.76
C THR A 70 -3.86 -1.48 12.92
N HIS A 71 -3.75 -2.70 13.45
CA HIS A 71 -3.00 -3.78 12.78
C HIS A 71 -3.76 -4.63 11.76
N ARG A 72 -5.03 -4.36 11.39
CA ARG A 72 -5.75 -5.30 10.51
C ARG A 72 -5.11 -5.40 9.13
N LEU A 73 -4.68 -4.28 8.54
CA LEU A 73 -3.94 -4.31 7.27
C LEU A 73 -2.61 -5.03 7.46
N LEU A 74 -1.77 -4.60 8.41
CA LEU A 74 -0.43 -5.20 8.62
C LEU A 74 -0.48 -6.71 8.93
N THR A 75 -1.47 -7.16 9.70
CA THR A 75 -1.69 -8.58 10.05
C THR A 75 -2.02 -9.40 8.81
N ASP A 76 -2.94 -8.92 7.98
CA ASP A 76 -3.43 -9.63 6.79
C ASP A 76 -2.60 -9.31 5.53
N LEU A 77 -1.64 -8.39 5.61
CA LEU A 77 -0.85 -7.89 4.48
C LEU A 77 -0.15 -9.02 3.70
N PRO A 78 0.49 -10.01 4.33
CA PRO A 78 1.04 -11.17 3.63
C PRO A 78 0.02 -11.91 2.75
N LEU A 79 -1.23 -12.03 3.22
CA LEU A 79 -2.29 -12.73 2.51
C LEU A 79 -2.76 -11.92 1.29
N TYR A 80 -2.97 -10.60 1.47
CA TYR A 80 -3.33 -9.71 0.36
C TYR A 80 -2.26 -9.69 -0.72
N LEU A 81 -0.98 -9.54 -0.34
CA LEU A 81 0.13 -9.50 -1.28
C LEU A 81 0.25 -10.80 -2.10
N ARG A 82 0.11 -11.96 -1.47
CA ARG A 82 0.10 -13.26 -2.17
C ARG A 82 -1.10 -13.39 -3.11
N GLY A 83 -2.28 -12.98 -2.66
CA GLY A 83 -3.48 -12.97 -3.50
C GLY A 83 -3.28 -12.11 -4.73
N MET A 84 -2.78 -10.88 -4.55
CA MET A 84 -2.50 -9.92 -5.62
C MET A 84 -1.46 -10.42 -6.59
N ASP A 85 -0.31 -10.89 -6.10
CA ASP A 85 0.73 -11.49 -6.93
C ASP A 85 0.15 -12.62 -7.81
N SER A 86 -0.70 -13.48 -7.23
CA SER A 86 -1.25 -14.63 -7.94
C SER A 86 -2.08 -14.27 -9.18
N TYR A 87 -2.86 -13.18 -9.14
CA TYR A 87 -3.69 -12.76 -10.29
C TYR A 87 -2.99 -11.73 -11.17
N LEU A 88 -2.19 -10.82 -10.60
CA LEU A 88 -1.51 -9.76 -11.35
C LEU A 88 -0.38 -10.31 -12.22
N LYS A 89 0.32 -11.37 -11.79
CA LYS A 89 1.43 -11.96 -12.57
C LYS A 89 0.99 -12.45 -13.95
N ASN A 90 -0.28 -12.85 -14.08
CA ASN A 90 -0.85 -13.39 -15.32
C ASN A 90 -1.49 -12.32 -16.22
N MET A 91 -1.63 -11.07 -15.76
CA MET A 91 -2.14 -9.98 -16.60
C MET A 91 -1.12 -9.57 -17.66
N TYR A 92 -1.52 -8.80 -18.67
CA TYR A 92 -0.58 -8.25 -19.66
C TYR A 92 0.07 -6.94 -19.18
N GLY A 93 1.30 -6.65 -19.63
CA GLY A 93 2.03 -5.41 -19.35
C GLY A 93 2.75 -5.38 -17.98
N LYS A 94 3.18 -4.20 -17.52
CA LYS A 94 3.85 -4.03 -16.22
C LYS A 94 2.83 -3.74 -15.12
N LYS A 95 2.98 -4.34 -13.94
CA LYS A 95 2.05 -4.16 -12.82
C LYS A 95 2.83 -3.84 -11.55
N ALA A 96 2.17 -3.15 -10.62
CA ALA A 96 2.72 -2.86 -9.31
C ALA A 96 1.63 -2.92 -8.24
N ILE A 97 2.08 -3.19 -7.02
CA ILE A 97 1.26 -3.07 -5.82
C ILE A 97 1.84 -1.93 -4.99
N PHE A 98 1.02 -0.97 -4.60
CA PHE A 98 1.38 0.08 -3.65
C PHE A 98 0.69 -0.19 -2.31
N VAL A 99 1.44 -0.11 -1.23
CA VAL A 99 0.92 -0.25 0.14
C VAL A 99 1.20 1.05 0.86
N VAL A 100 0.14 1.81 1.14
CA VAL A 100 0.21 3.12 1.79
C VAL A 100 -0.21 2.95 3.25
N LEU A 101 0.73 3.26 4.13
CA LEU A 101 0.65 3.06 5.57
C LEU A 101 0.91 4.38 6.29
N ASP A 102 0.22 4.58 7.40
CA ASP A 102 0.58 5.62 8.36
C ASP A 102 1.58 5.06 9.37
N SER A 103 2.54 5.86 9.84
CA SER A 103 3.52 5.39 10.83
C SER A 103 3.10 5.69 12.28
N ASP A 104 1.85 6.12 12.51
CA ASP A 104 1.18 6.33 13.81
C ASP A 104 2.01 5.88 15.03
N ASP A 105 2.54 6.80 15.86
CA ASP A 105 3.31 6.57 17.12
C ASP A 105 4.39 5.44 17.15
N GLU A 106 4.61 4.71 16.06
CA GLU A 106 5.53 3.58 15.93
C GLU A 106 6.90 4.07 15.44
N ASP A 107 7.95 3.34 15.83
CA ASP A 107 9.27 3.58 15.27
C ASP A 107 9.27 3.25 13.77
N CYS A 108 9.31 4.28 12.94
CA CYS A 108 9.32 4.15 11.48
C CYS A 108 10.49 3.26 10.98
N GLY A 109 11.60 3.20 11.69
CA GLY A 109 12.72 2.31 11.40
C GLY A 109 12.37 0.85 11.63
N GLU A 110 11.69 0.55 12.74
CA GLU A 110 11.21 -0.80 13.06
C GLU A 110 10.13 -1.26 12.07
N LEU A 111 9.13 -0.41 11.80
CA LEU A 111 8.07 -0.69 10.82
C LEU A 111 8.68 -0.99 9.43
N LYS A 112 9.63 -0.16 8.98
CA LYS A 112 10.36 -0.39 7.73
C LYS A 112 11.06 -1.75 7.71
N GLN A 113 11.79 -2.09 8.78
CA GLN A 113 12.53 -3.34 8.83
C GLN A 113 11.58 -4.55 8.82
N ASN A 114 10.46 -4.47 9.54
CA ASN A 114 9.42 -5.49 9.55
C ASN A 114 8.81 -5.70 8.16
N LEU A 115 8.50 -4.62 7.45
CA LEU A 115 7.96 -4.68 6.08
C LEU A 115 8.96 -5.29 5.10
N ILE A 116 10.24 -4.93 5.18
CA ILE A 116 11.30 -5.49 4.32
C ILE A 116 11.46 -7.00 4.59
N ASN A 117 11.56 -7.40 5.86
CA ASN A 117 11.72 -8.80 6.24
C ASN A 117 10.52 -9.64 5.77
N MET A 118 9.30 -9.14 5.99
CA MET A 118 8.08 -9.76 5.49
C MET A 118 8.14 -9.90 3.97
N TYR A 119 8.39 -8.82 3.23
CA TYR A 119 8.43 -8.83 1.76
C TYR A 119 9.42 -9.83 1.20
N GLN A 120 10.65 -9.86 1.73
CA GLN A 120 11.69 -10.81 1.32
C GLN A 120 11.26 -12.26 1.54
N SER A 121 10.51 -12.55 2.61
CA SER A 121 10.00 -13.90 2.88
C SER A 121 8.91 -14.37 1.91
N LEU A 122 8.18 -13.44 1.28
CA LEU A 122 7.03 -13.75 0.43
C LEU A 122 7.40 -14.20 -0.98
N LYS A 123 8.61 -13.87 -1.46
CA LYS A 123 9.12 -14.24 -2.81
C LYS A 123 8.13 -13.88 -3.94
N LEU A 124 7.59 -12.67 -3.88
CA LEU A 124 6.62 -12.16 -4.86
C LEU A 124 7.30 -11.87 -6.20
N THR A 125 6.53 -11.98 -7.28
CA THR A 125 6.98 -11.68 -8.64
C THR A 125 6.58 -10.28 -9.10
N VAL A 126 5.45 -9.78 -8.58
CA VAL A 126 4.98 -8.42 -8.84
C VAL A 126 5.67 -7.45 -7.87
N PRO A 127 6.23 -6.33 -8.35
CA PRO A 127 6.89 -5.36 -7.48
C PRO A 127 5.89 -4.74 -6.50
N VAL A 128 6.31 -4.65 -5.23
CA VAL A 128 5.55 -4.02 -4.15
C VAL A 128 6.30 -2.79 -3.66
N PHE A 129 5.60 -1.66 -3.56
CA PHE A 129 6.12 -0.40 -3.06
C PHE A 129 5.42 -0.05 -1.74
N PHE A 130 6.17 -0.05 -0.64
CA PHE A 130 5.69 0.44 0.64
C PHE A 130 5.88 1.95 0.72
N CYS A 131 4.80 2.66 1.03
CA CYS A 131 4.74 4.11 1.16
C CYS A 131 4.33 4.44 2.59
N ILE A 132 5.32 4.78 3.42
CA ILE A 132 5.09 5.18 4.81
C ILE A 132 4.92 6.70 4.86
N ALA A 133 3.76 7.16 5.35
CA ALA A 133 3.55 8.54 5.75
C ALA A 133 4.31 8.80 7.06
N ILE A 134 5.00 9.94 7.13
CA ILE A 134 5.78 10.36 8.31
C ILE A 134 5.26 11.76 8.64
N GLU A 135 4.88 11.97 9.89
CA GLU A 135 4.49 13.28 10.44
C GLU A 135 5.69 14.06 11.01
#